data_AF-A0A3M1KDM9-F1
#
_entry.id   AF-A0A3M1KDM9-F1
#
_cell.length_a   1.000
_cell.length_b   1.000
_cell.length_c   1.000
_cell.angle_alpha   90.00
_cell.angle_beta   90.00
_cell.angle_gamma   90.00
#
_symmetry.space_group_name_H-M   'P 1'
#
loop_
_entity.id
_entity.type
_entity.pdbx_description
1 polymer ?
#
loop_
_entity_poly.entity_id
_entity_poly.type
_entity_poly.pdbx_seq_one_letter_code
_entity_poly.pdbx_strand_id
1 'polypeptide(L)' 'MKVRVPLLSLLAAVLFISGCATTGSGKRDLSEIMYLRGQFAWWDALPEYKLQKAGNDVYMARVELKADGQPYEFKFGDA' A
#
# COMPACT_ATOMS: atom_id res chain seq x y z
N MET A 1 27.49 -26.71 38.20
CA MET A 1 27.91 -25.83 37.09
C MET A 1 27.06 -24.56 37.14
N LYS A 2 27.65 -23.39 37.45
CA LYS A 2 26.94 -22.10 37.53
C LYS A 2 27.29 -21.30 36.27
N VAL A 3 26.37 -21.27 35.32
CA VAL A 3 26.52 -20.50 34.08
C VAL A 3 26.47 -19.02 34.45
N ARG A 4 27.62 -18.34 34.42
CA ARG A 4 27.69 -16.88 34.54
C ARG A 4 27.45 -16.31 33.15
N VAL A 5 26.19 -16.08 32.81
CA VAL A 5 25.82 -15.38 31.56
C VAL A 5 26.28 -13.93 31.74
N PRO A 6 27.28 -13.45 30.96
CA PRO A 6 27.72 -12.07 31.09
C PRO A 6 26.58 -11.16 30.67
N LEU A 7 26.33 -10.09 31.45
CA LEU A 7 25.30 -9.07 31.20
C LEU A 7 25.34 -8.54 29.75
N LEU A 8 26.51 -8.60 29.12
CA LEU A 8 26.75 -8.25 27.71
C LEU A 8 26.01 -9.16 26.71
N SER A 9 25.92 -10.46 26.98
CA SER A 9 25.20 -11.42 26.11
C SER A 9 23.68 -11.25 26.20
N LEU A 10 23.17 -10.76 27.33
CA LEU A 10 21.73 -10.47 27.49
C LEU A 10 21.34 -9.21 26.72
N LEU A 11 22.22 -8.20 26.68
CA LEU A 11 21.97 -6.93 25.98
C LEU A 11 21.95 -7.11 24.45
N ALA A 12 22.78 -8.01 23.91
CA ALA A 12 22.82 -8.33 22.48
C ALA A 12 21.55 -9.02 21.97
N ALA A 13 20.86 -9.79 22.82
CA ALA A 13 19.64 -10.52 22.45
C ALA A 13 18.42 -9.60 22.24
N VAL A 14 18.38 -8.43 22.88
CA VAL A 14 17.24 -7.49 22.82
C VAL A 14 17.17 -6.75 21.48
N LEU A 15 18.31 -6.57 20.80
CA LEU A 15 18.39 -5.90 19.49
C LEU A 15 17.78 -6.72 18.34
N PHE A 16 17.63 -8.04 18.51
CA PHE A 16 17.04 -8.91 17.48
C PHE A 16 15.51 -8.93 17.46
N ILE A 17 14.84 -8.36 18.47
CA ILE A 17 13.38 -8.47 18.63
C ILE A 17 12.65 -7.14 18.31
N SER A 18 13.38 -6.03 18.15
CA SER A 18 12.79 -4.73 17.82
C SER A 18 12.61 -4.56 16.30
N GLY A 19 11.60 -5.23 15.74
CA GLY A 19 11.33 -5.20 14.30
C GLY A 19 9.85 -5.04 13.96
N CYS A 20 9.10 -4.19 14.69
CA CYS A 20 7.73 -3.86 14.30
C CYS A 20 7.69 -2.41 13.78
N ALA A 21 8.06 -2.21 12.51
CA ALA A 21 7.89 -0.93 11.83
C ALA A 21 6.44 -0.80 11.34
N THR A 22 5.51 -0.55 12.26
CA THR A 22 4.13 -0.16 11.88
C THR A 22 4.09 1.35 11.64
N THR A 23 4.46 1.78 10.44
CA THR A 23 4.24 3.16 10.01
C THR A 23 2.80 3.30 9.53
N GLY A 24 1.90 3.80 10.38
CA GLY A 24 0.53 4.07 9.97
C GLY A 24 -0.48 4.09 11.12
N SER A 25 -0.29 4.98 12.09
CA SER A 25 -1.25 5.20 13.18
C SER A 25 -2.41 6.09 12.71
N GLY A 26 -3.13 5.67 11.67
CA GLY A 26 -4.22 6.45 11.10
C GLY A 26 -4.83 5.81 9.85
N LYS A 27 -6.12 6.09 9.60
CA LYS A 27 -6.73 5.79 8.31
C LYS A 27 -6.01 6.58 7.24
N ARG A 28 -5.36 5.88 6.31
CA ARG A 28 -4.75 6.51 5.14
C ARG A 28 -5.86 6.99 4.21
N ASP A 29 -5.76 8.24 3.78
CA ASP A 29 -6.62 8.74 2.71
C ASP A 29 -6.12 8.17 1.37
N LEU A 30 -6.86 7.18 0.84
CA LEU A 30 -6.46 6.52 -0.41
C LEU A 30 -6.54 7.45 -1.61
N SER A 31 -7.29 8.56 -1.51
CA SER A 31 -7.37 9.55 -2.57
C SER A 31 -6.06 10.30 -2.79
N GLU A 32 -5.11 10.26 -1.86
CA GLU A 32 -3.81 10.92 -2.01
C GLU A 32 -2.80 10.08 -2.79
N ILE A 33 -2.91 8.75 -2.71
CA ILE A 33 -1.82 7.83 -3.10
C ILE A 33 -2.23 6.78 -4.14
N MET A 34 -3.52 6.48 -4.30
CA MET A 34 -3.97 5.35 -5.13
C MET A 34 -4.65 5.81 -6.43
N TYR A 35 -4.46 4.99 -7.46
CA TYR A 35 -4.94 5.20 -8.83
C TYR A 35 -5.58 3.92 -9.38
N LEU A 36 -6.57 4.07 -10.26
CA LEU A 36 -7.03 3.00 -11.12
C LEU A 36 -6.07 2.88 -12.31
N ARG A 37 -5.26 1.82 -12.34
CA ARG A 37 -4.27 1.55 -13.39
C ARG A 37 -4.74 0.40 -14.25
N GLY A 38 -4.55 0.49 -15.57
CA GLY A 38 -4.93 -0.57 -16.49
C GLY A 38 -4.40 -0.36 -17.89
N GLN A 39 -4.68 -1.32 -18.77
CA GLN A 39 -4.25 -1.29 -20.18
C GLN A 39 -4.71 -0.02 -20.92
N PHE A 40 -5.87 0.53 -20.55
CA PHE A 40 -6.41 1.77 -21.12
C PHE A 40 -5.52 3.00 -20.93
N ALA A 41 -4.60 2.96 -19.95
CA ALA A 41 -3.64 4.01 -19.64
C ALA A 41 -2.19 3.54 -19.79
N TRP A 42 -1.93 2.44 -20.51
CA TRP A 42 -0.60 1.82 -20.60
C TRP A 42 0.01 1.51 -19.22
N TRP A 43 -0.85 1.22 -18.24
CA TRP A 43 -0.50 1.04 -16.84
C TRP A 43 0.05 2.28 -16.12
N ASP A 44 0.01 3.47 -16.69
CA ASP A 44 0.46 4.70 -16.02
C ASP A 44 -0.50 5.15 -14.91
N ALA A 45 0.05 5.81 -13.89
CA ALA A 45 -0.71 6.43 -12.80
C ALA A 45 -1.13 7.86 -13.19
N LEU A 46 -2.12 7.97 -14.07
CA LEU A 46 -2.56 9.26 -14.60
C LEU A 46 -3.50 10.00 -13.63
N PRO A 47 -3.41 11.34 -13.49
CA PRO A 47 -4.21 12.13 -12.55
C PRO A 47 -5.72 11.93 -12.65
N GLU A 48 -6.26 11.76 -13.86
CA GLU A 48 -7.68 11.52 -14.14
C GLU A 48 -8.20 10.18 -13.58
N TYR A 49 -7.31 9.23 -13.29
CA TYR A 49 -7.65 7.93 -12.72
C TYR A 49 -7.32 7.82 -11.23
N LYS A 50 -6.95 8.94 -10.59
CA LYS A 50 -6.74 9.01 -9.14
C LYS A 50 -8.04 8.72 -8.40
N LEU A 51 -7.97 7.94 -7.32
CA LEU A 51 -9.13 7.65 -6.48
C LEU A 51 -9.67 8.93 -5.85
N GLN A 52 -10.99 9.04 -5.80
CA GLN A 52 -11.71 10.14 -5.16
C GLN A 52 -12.54 9.60 -4.01
N LYS A 53 -12.68 10.39 -2.94
CA LYS A 53 -13.49 10.04 -1.78
C LYS A 53 -14.97 10.18 -2.13
N ALA A 54 -15.73 9.10 -2.01
CA ALA A 54 -17.16 9.05 -2.32
C ALA A 54 -18.04 8.87 -1.06
N GLY A 55 -17.42 8.68 0.12
CA GLY A 55 -18.11 8.54 1.39
C GLY A 55 -17.15 8.21 2.53
N ASN A 56 -17.70 7.77 3.66
CA ASN A 56 -16.91 7.29 4.79
C ASN A 56 -16.23 5.97 4.40
N ASP A 57 -14.91 6.01 4.25
CA ASP A 57 -14.08 4.87 3.82
C ASP A 57 -14.44 4.29 2.45
N VAL A 58 -15.17 5.05 1.63
CA VAL A 58 -15.54 4.66 0.27
C VAL A 58 -14.77 5.55 -0.69
N TYR A 59 -14.07 4.90 -1.62
CA TYR A 59 -13.31 5.55 -2.68
C TYR A 59 -13.78 5.04 -4.04
N MET A 60 -13.73 5.91 -5.05
CA MET A 60 -14.20 5.63 -6.40
C MET A 60 -13.23 6.22 -7.43
N ALA A 61 -13.03 5.51 -8.53
CA ALA A 61 -12.45 6.03 -9.76
C ALA A 61 -13.39 5.69 -10.92
N ARG A 62 -13.31 6.45 -12.01
CA ARG A 62 -14.13 6.23 -13.21
C ARG A 62 -13.23 6.14 -14.42
N VAL A 63 -13.51 5.19 -15.29
CA VAL A 63 -12.86 5.04 -16.59
C VAL A 63 -13.93 4.77 -17.64
N GLU A 64 -13.76 5.36 -18.82
CA GLU A 64 -14.53 5.02 -20.01
C GLU A 64 -13.70 4.06 -20.85
N LEU A 65 -14.25 2.86 -21.11
CA LEU A 65 -13.60 1.83 -21.91
C LEU A 65 -14.20 1.80 -23.31
N LYS A 66 -13.38 1.44 -24.30
CA LYS A 66 -13.87 1.24 -25.66
C LYS A 66 -14.53 -0.14 -25.76
N ALA A 67 -15.71 -0.20 -26.36
CA ALA A 67 -16.42 -1.45 -26.64
C ALA A 67 -15.84 -2.13 -27.90
N ASP A 68 -14.56 -2.46 -27.88
CA ASP A 68 -13.84 -3.15 -28.96
C ASP A 68 -13.95 -4.68 -28.88
N GLY A 69 -14.65 -5.19 -27.87
CA GLY A 69 -14.84 -6.62 -27.63
C GLY A 69 -13.66 -7.29 -26.93
N GLN A 70 -12.60 -6.56 -26.59
CA GLN A 70 -11.45 -7.09 -25.86
C GLN A 70 -11.65 -6.97 -24.34
N PRO A 71 -11.18 -7.96 -23.56
CA PRO A 71 -11.15 -7.83 -22.12
C PRO A 71 -10.12 -6.78 -21.69
N TYR A 72 -10.49 -5.93 -20.72
CA TYR A 72 -9.57 -4.97 -20.10
C TYR A 72 -9.04 -5.52 -18.78
N GLU A 73 -7.73 -5.39 -18.57
CA GLU A 73 -7.11 -5.63 -17.27
C GLU A 73 -6.87 -4.30 -16.55
N PHE A 74 -7.17 -4.28 -15.25
CA PHE A 74 -6.95 -3.13 -14.38
C PHE A 74 -6.77 -3.56 -12.91
N LYS A 75 -6.16 -2.67 -12.12
CA LYS A 75 -5.97 -2.80 -10.68
C LYS A 75 -5.98 -1.43 -10.01
N PHE A 76 -6.21 -1.41 -8.70
CA PHE A 76 -5.83 -0.26 -7.89
C PHE A 76 -4.36 -0.39 -7.48
N GLY A 77 -3.58 0.68 -7.63
CA GLY A 77 -2.18 0.72 -7.27
C GLY A 77 -1.70 2.14 -6.94
N ASP A 78 -0.58 2.23 -6.24
CA ASP A 78 0.11 3.49 -6.04
C ASP A 78 0.85 3.94 -7.32
N ALA A 79 1.44 5.13 -7.26
CA ALA A 79 2.22 5.73 -8.34
C ALA A 79 3.49 4.91 -8.62
#